data_AF-A0A954FXK7-F1
#
_entry.id   AF-A0A954FXK7-F1
#
_cell.length_a   1.000
_cell.length_b   1.000
_cell.length_c   1.000
_cell.angle_alpha   90.00
_cell.angle_beta   90.00
_cell.angle_gamma   90.00
#
_symmetry.space_group_name_H-M   'P 1'
#
loop_
_entity.id
_entity.type
_entity.pdbx_description
1 polymer ?
#
loop_
_entity_poly.entity_id
_entity_poly.type
_entity_poly.pdbx_seq_one_letter_code
_entity_poly.pdbx_strand_id
1 'polypeptide(L)'
;TNMLGLLILPRDPTIAFWIMVPIFIVDSLLNAGIAIANNGFMLKNSPAENRTMFIAAGTAVAGMVGGLTSIAAGAFLVFSSGWNFSLFGFDFNNFHILFTFSLLMRLVAAVFARTVREPESHWTSQVVVQLVGVTPFRILRFPLGLYRSFLSDEDQDSDLKAKRKRKRRASSVKNKESEAKSSDRSPK
;
A
#
# COMPACT_ATOMS: atom_id res chain seq x y z
N THR A 1 18.57 4.25 -8.41
CA THR A 1 19.12 5.59 -8.65
C THR A 1 20.07 6.01 -7.54
N ASN A 2 19.80 5.64 -6.29
CA ASN A 2 20.72 5.78 -5.15
C ASN A 2 22.11 5.14 -5.34
N MET A 3 22.13 3.97 -6.00
CA MET A 3 23.34 3.15 -6.20
C MET A 3 24.39 3.80 -7.09
N LEU A 4 24.01 4.75 -7.95
CA LEU A 4 24.95 5.51 -8.79
C LEU A 4 25.76 6.52 -7.97
N GLY A 5 25.13 7.13 -6.95
CA GLY A 5 25.82 8.06 -6.05
C GLY A 5 26.83 7.35 -5.14
N LEU A 6 26.49 6.14 -4.68
CA LEU A 6 27.40 5.30 -3.89
C LEU A 6 28.59 4.77 -4.69
N LEU A 7 28.42 4.61 -6.01
CA LEU A 7 29.48 4.13 -6.91
C LEU A 7 30.50 5.23 -7.28
N ILE A 8 30.11 6.50 -7.10
CA ILE A 8 30.93 7.70 -7.40
C ILE A 8 31.12 8.48 -6.09
N LEU A 9 31.37 7.79 -4.97
CA LEU A 9 31.59 8.47 -3.71
C LEU A 9 32.98 9.12 -3.73
N PRO A 10 33.10 10.46 -3.72
CA PRO A 10 34.40 11.10 -3.59
C PRO A 10 34.97 10.78 -2.20
N ARG A 11 36.30 10.62 -2.11
CA ARG A 11 37.01 10.30 -0.85
C ARG A 11 36.82 11.38 0.22
N ASP A 12 36.45 12.59 -0.19
CA ASP A 12 36.14 13.71 0.70
C ASP A 12 34.68 13.61 1.23
N PRO A 13 34.50 13.41 2.55
CA PRO A 13 33.19 13.21 3.16
C PRO A 13 32.26 14.43 3.06
N THR A 14 32.80 15.65 2.95
CA THR A 14 31.99 16.87 2.85
C THR A 14 31.36 16.98 1.46
N ILE A 15 32.13 16.70 0.41
CA ILE A 15 31.64 16.71 -0.98
C ILE A 15 30.66 15.56 -1.21
N ALA A 16 30.94 14.39 -0.65
CA ALA A 16 30.05 13.24 -0.73
C ALA A 16 28.67 13.56 -0.14
N PHE A 17 28.61 14.23 1.01
CA PHE A 17 27.33 14.60 1.63
C PHE A 17 26.47 15.49 0.72
N TRP A 18 27.05 16.55 0.15
CA TRP A 18 26.33 17.49 -0.70
C TRP A 18 25.82 16.88 -2.00
N ILE A 19 26.53 15.91 -2.58
CA ILE A 19 26.11 15.21 -3.79
C ILE A 19 25.07 14.13 -3.48
N MET A 20 25.23 13.43 -2.36
CA MET A 20 24.36 12.29 -2.02
C MET A 20 22.96 12.76 -1.63
N VAL A 21 22.83 13.83 -0.85
CA VAL A 21 21.53 14.36 -0.41
C VAL A 21 20.51 14.53 -1.56
N PRO A 22 20.80 15.28 -2.65
CA PRO A 22 19.86 15.43 -3.75
C PRO A 22 19.57 14.11 -4.49
N ILE A 23 20.57 13.23 -4.62
CA ILE A 23 20.39 11.89 -5.23
C ILE A 23 19.41 11.05 -4.41
N PHE A 24 19.56 11.06 -3.08
CA PHE A 24 18.65 10.37 -2.15
C PHE A 24 17.23 10.93 -2.24
N ILE A 25 17.07 12.25 -2.30
CA ILE A 25 15.75 12.89 -2.43
C ILE A 25 15.04 12.41 -3.70
N VAL A 26 15.72 12.45 -4.84
CA VAL A 26 15.14 12.02 -6.12
C VAL A 26 14.84 10.51 -6.10
N ASP A 27 15.73 9.69 -5.55
CA ASP A 27 15.49 8.24 -5.44
C ASP A 27 14.30 7.93 -4.54
N SER A 28 14.19 8.58 -3.37
CA SER A 28 13.05 8.43 -2.46
C SER A 28 11.73 8.85 -3.11
N LEU A 29 11.74 9.94 -3.88
CA LEU A 29 10.57 10.40 -4.61
C LEU A 29 10.12 9.37 -5.66
N LEU A 30 11.06 8.83 -6.46
CA LEU A 30 10.78 7.80 -7.44
C LEU A 30 10.26 6.51 -6.79
N ASN A 31 10.85 6.10 -5.67
CA ASN A 31 10.42 4.91 -4.93
C ASN A 31 9.02 5.07 -4.33
N ALA A 32 8.70 6.27 -3.83
CA ALA A 32 7.35 6.59 -3.35
C ALA A 32 6.32 6.51 -4.48
N GLY A 33 6.66 7.03 -5.67
CA GLY A 33 5.81 6.91 -6.86
C GLY A 33 5.50 5.45 -7.23
N ILE A 34 6.52 4.59 -7.22
CA ILE A 34 6.36 3.14 -7.46
C ILE A 34 5.45 2.51 -6.39
N ALA A 35 5.64 2.84 -5.12
CA ALA A 35 4.81 2.30 -4.03
C ALA A 35 3.33 2.71 -4.18
N ILE A 36 3.07 3.96 -4.58
CA ILE A 36 1.70 4.45 -4.84
C ILE A 36 1.08 3.68 -6.02
N ALA A 37 1.83 3.51 -7.12
CA ALA A 37 1.36 2.79 -8.30
C ALA A 37 1.02 1.32 -7.98
N ASN A 38 1.88 0.62 -7.24
CA ASN A 38 1.64 -0.77 -6.85
C ASN A 38 0.40 -0.92 -5.96
N ASN A 39 0.25 -0.06 -4.94
CA ASN A 39 -0.92 -0.10 -4.09
C ASN A 39 -2.21 0.24 -4.86
N GLY A 40 -2.16 1.21 -5.78
CA GLY A 40 -3.29 1.56 -6.65
C GLY A 40 -3.69 0.42 -7.59
N PHE A 41 -2.72 -0.24 -8.22
CA PHE A 41 -2.94 -1.41 -9.08
C PHE A 41 -3.57 -2.57 -8.30
N MET A 42 -3.03 -2.88 -7.12
CA MET A 42 -3.55 -3.95 -6.27
C MET A 42 -4.99 -3.67 -5.84
N LEU A 43 -5.36 -2.42 -5.53
CA LEU A 43 -6.73 -2.06 -5.18
C LEU A 43 -7.72 -2.20 -6.34
N LYS A 44 -7.28 -1.90 -7.58
CA LYS A 44 -8.12 -2.02 -8.78
C LYS A 44 -8.33 -3.48 -9.19
N ASN A 45 -7.28 -4.31 -9.13
CA ASN A 45 -7.33 -5.70 -9.59
C ASN A 45 -7.68 -6.72 -8.49
N SER A 46 -7.76 -6.32 -7.21
CA SER A 46 -8.16 -7.24 -6.14
C SER A 46 -9.69 -7.46 -6.08
N PRO A 47 -10.16 -8.72 -5.94
CA PRO A 47 -11.58 -9.03 -5.80
C PRO A 47 -12.19 -8.28 -4.62
N ALA A 48 -13.34 -7.64 -4.85
CA ALA A 48 -13.97 -6.71 -3.90
C ALA A 48 -14.25 -7.34 -2.52
N GLU A 49 -14.53 -8.65 -2.49
CA GLU A 49 -14.83 -9.39 -1.25
C GLU A 49 -13.62 -9.70 -0.37
N ASN A 50 -12.38 -9.66 -0.89
CA ASN A 50 -11.20 -10.09 -0.10
C ASN A 50 -9.93 -9.27 -0.37
N ARG A 51 -10.09 -7.96 -0.64
CA ARG A 51 -8.99 -7.03 -0.97
C ARG A 51 -7.90 -7.00 0.11
N THR A 52 -8.28 -7.01 1.38
CA THR A 52 -7.34 -6.94 2.52
C THR A 52 -6.41 -8.14 2.55
N MET A 53 -6.91 -9.34 2.28
CA MET A 53 -6.11 -10.57 2.29
C MET A 53 -5.13 -10.62 1.12
N PHE A 54 -5.55 -10.17 -0.07
CA PHE A 54 -4.68 -10.07 -1.25
C PHE A 54 -3.55 -9.06 -1.04
N ILE A 55 -3.86 -7.90 -0.45
CA ILE A 55 -2.84 -6.89 -0.14
C ILE A 55 -1.88 -7.41 0.92
N ALA A 56 -2.40 -8.00 2.00
CA ALA A 56 -1.58 -8.59 3.07
C ALA A 56 -0.64 -9.68 2.52
N ALA A 57 -1.15 -10.61 1.72
CA ALA A 57 -0.35 -11.67 1.10
C ALA A 57 0.74 -11.10 0.18
N GLY A 58 0.41 -10.12 -0.67
CA GLY A 58 1.38 -9.45 -1.54
C GLY A 58 2.50 -8.78 -0.75
N THR A 59 2.16 -8.05 0.30
CA THR A 59 3.15 -7.40 1.18
C THR A 59 3.99 -8.40 1.98
N ALA A 60 3.39 -9.52 2.43
CA ALA A 60 4.09 -10.57 3.15
C ALA A 60 5.14 -11.26 2.26
N VAL A 61 4.79 -11.57 1.01
CA VAL A 61 5.72 -12.14 0.04
C VAL A 61 6.86 -11.17 -0.26
N ALA A 62 6.54 -9.89 -0.50
CA ALA A 62 7.56 -8.86 -0.70
C ALA A 62 8.52 -8.75 0.50
N GLY A 63 7.99 -8.79 1.73
CA GLY A 63 8.77 -8.80 2.96
C GLY A 63 9.68 -10.01 3.09
N MET A 64 9.17 -11.22 2.81
CA MET A 64 9.96 -12.45 2.85
C MET A 64 11.11 -12.43 1.84
N VAL A 65 10.84 -12.02 0.60
CA VAL A 65 11.87 -11.89 -0.44
C VAL A 65 12.91 -10.83 -0.05
N GLY A 66 12.49 -9.69 0.50
CA GLY A 66 13.40 -8.65 1.00
C GLY A 66 14.31 -9.16 2.12
N GLY A 67 13.74 -9.90 3.07
CA GLY A 67 14.50 -10.51 4.18
C GLY A 67 15.52 -11.54 3.71
N LEU A 68 15.11 -12.49 2.86
CA LEU A 68 16.00 -13.49 2.27
C LEU A 68 17.14 -12.83 1.47
N THR A 69 16.82 -11.79 0.70
CA THR A 69 17.82 -11.03 -0.07
C THR A 69 18.84 -10.35 0.86
N SER A 70 18.40 -9.79 1.99
CA SER A 70 19.30 -9.16 2.96
C SER A 70 20.27 -10.16 3.59
N ILE A 71 19.79 -11.37 3.92
CA ILE A 71 20.64 -12.44 4.45
C ILE A 71 21.66 -12.88 3.40
N ALA A 72 21.20 -13.10 2.15
CA ALA A 72 22.08 -13.49 1.04
C ALA A 72 23.15 -12.44 0.75
N ALA A 73 22.78 -11.15 0.75
CA ALA A 73 23.72 -10.04 0.55
C ALA A 73 24.77 -9.97 1.68
N GLY A 74 24.34 -10.16 2.93
CA GLY A 74 25.25 -10.21 4.09
C GLY A 74 26.22 -11.39 4.00
N ALA A 75 25.73 -12.58 3.66
CA ALA A 75 26.56 -13.78 3.47
C ALA A 75 27.58 -13.58 2.33
N PHE A 76 27.16 -13.00 1.21
CA PHE A 76 28.04 -12.65 0.10
C PHE A 76 29.14 -11.67 0.53
N LEU A 77 28.80 -10.66 1.34
CA LEU A 77 29.77 -9.68 1.83
C LEU A 77 30.84 -10.32 2.73
N VAL A 78 30.45 -11.26 3.60
CA VAL A 78 31.39 -11.99 4.46
C VAL A 78 32.33 -12.85 3.62
N PHE A 79 31.79 -13.59 2.65
CA PHE A 79 32.59 -14.46 1.77
C PHE A 79 33.57 -13.66 0.89
N SER A 80 33.16 -12.47 0.45
CA SER A 80 33.97 -11.60 -0.42
C SER A 80 34.89 -10.65 0.34
N SER A 81 34.79 -10.55 1.68
CA SER A 81 35.46 -9.55 2.54
C SER A 81 36.98 -9.39 2.36
N GLY A 82 37.68 -10.40 1.83
CA GLY A 82 39.11 -10.34 1.51
C GLY A 82 39.47 -9.69 0.17
N TRP A 83 38.50 -9.43 -0.71
CA TRP A 83 38.72 -8.86 -2.04
C TRP A 83 38.64 -7.34 -2.01
N ASN A 84 39.79 -6.68 -2.17
CA ASN A 84 39.88 -5.25 -2.41
C ASN A 84 40.89 -5.03 -3.54
N PHE A 85 40.46 -4.37 -4.61
CA PHE A 85 41.32 -4.06 -5.74
C PHE A 85 41.42 -2.55 -5.88
N SER A 86 42.62 -2.00 -5.71
CA SER A 86 42.87 -0.58 -5.95
C SER A 86 43.33 -0.40 -7.40
N LEU A 87 42.51 0.26 -8.21
CA LEU A 87 42.84 0.59 -9.59
C LEU A 87 42.76 2.11 -9.76
N PHE A 88 43.84 2.74 -10.24
CA PHE A 88 43.91 4.19 -10.47
C PHE A 88 43.53 5.07 -9.25
N GLY A 89 43.86 4.63 -8.03
CA GLY A 89 43.57 5.38 -6.80
C GLY A 89 42.13 5.28 -6.30
N PHE A 90 41.28 4.49 -6.98
CA PHE A 90 39.96 4.11 -6.50
C PHE A 90 40.01 2.73 -5.86
N ASP A 91 39.55 2.65 -4.61
CA ASP A 91 39.45 1.40 -3.86
C ASP A 91 38.13 0.69 -4.23
N PHE A 92 38.20 -0.27 -5.16
CA PHE A 92 37.05 -1.12 -5.48
C PHE A 92 36.89 -2.19 -4.40
N ASN A 93 35.90 -1.97 -3.55
CA ASN A 93 35.46 -2.91 -2.51
C ASN A 93 34.19 -3.67 -2.97
N ASN A 94 33.93 -4.82 -2.36
CA ASN A 94 32.78 -5.70 -2.57
C ASN A 94 31.42 -5.01 -2.50
N PHE A 95 31.31 -3.90 -1.77
CA PHE A 95 30.11 -3.06 -1.76
C PHE A 95 29.73 -2.53 -3.15
N HIS A 96 30.70 -2.19 -4.00
CA HIS A 96 30.44 -1.73 -5.36
C HIS A 96 29.83 -2.82 -6.22
N ILE A 97 30.22 -4.08 -6.01
CA ILE A 97 29.66 -5.24 -6.71
C ILE A 97 28.20 -5.42 -6.31
N LEU A 98 27.89 -5.38 -5.01
CA LEU A 98 26.50 -5.46 -4.51
C LEU A 98 25.63 -4.32 -5.03
N PHE A 99 26.14 -3.09 -5.05
CA PHE A 99 25.42 -1.93 -5.57
C PHE A 99 25.20 -2.01 -7.08
N THR A 100 26.19 -2.48 -7.83
CA THR A 100 26.06 -2.72 -9.28
C THR A 100 25.02 -3.79 -9.56
N PHE A 101 25.06 -4.90 -8.82
CA PHE A 101 24.08 -5.97 -8.95
C PHE A 101 22.66 -5.49 -8.61
N SER A 102 22.51 -4.71 -7.53
CA SER A 102 21.24 -4.09 -7.17
C SER A 102 20.73 -3.14 -8.25
N LEU A 103 21.62 -2.33 -8.83
CA LEU A 103 21.29 -1.42 -9.94
C LEU A 103 20.80 -2.20 -11.16
N LEU A 104 21.49 -3.28 -11.51
CA LEU A 104 21.14 -4.12 -12.65
C LEU A 104 19.76 -4.77 -12.46
N MET A 105 19.51 -5.38 -11.29
CA MET A 105 18.21 -5.95 -10.95
C MET A 105 17.08 -4.91 -11.05
N ARG A 106 17.35 -3.67 -10.64
CA ARG A 106 16.38 -2.58 -10.74
C ARG A 106 16.13 -2.14 -12.18
N LEU A 107 17.15 -2.11 -13.03
CA LEU A 107 17.00 -1.83 -14.46
C LEU A 107 16.19 -2.92 -15.16
N VAL A 108 16.46 -4.20 -14.84
CA VAL A 108 15.67 -5.33 -15.34
C VAL A 108 14.22 -5.19 -14.89
N ALA A 109 13.97 -4.90 -13.62
CA ALA A 109 12.62 -4.65 -13.11
C ALA A 109 11.93 -3.48 -13.83
N ALA A 110 12.66 -2.39 -14.13
CA ALA A 110 12.12 -1.26 -14.88
C ALA A 110 11.76 -1.63 -16.33
N VAL A 111 12.55 -2.49 -16.98
CA VAL A 111 12.24 -3.02 -18.32
C VAL A 111 11.00 -3.93 -18.26
N PHE A 112 10.92 -4.83 -17.27
CA PHE A 112 9.75 -5.69 -17.08
C PHE A 112 8.48 -4.89 -16.77
N ALA A 113 8.58 -3.83 -15.97
CA ALA A 113 7.46 -2.96 -15.65
C ALA A 113 6.87 -2.28 -16.89
N ARG A 114 7.68 -2.01 -17.93
CA ARG A 114 7.17 -1.47 -19.22
C ARG A 114 6.25 -2.44 -19.97
N THR A 115 6.37 -3.74 -19.70
CA THR A 115 5.53 -4.77 -20.31
C THR A 115 4.13 -4.79 -19.71
N VAL A 116 3.95 -4.25 -18.49
CA VAL A 116 2.65 -4.14 -17.84
C VAL A 116 1.94 -2.87 -18.34
N ARG A 117 1.11 -3.01 -19.37
CA ARG A 117 0.26 -1.94 -19.91
C ARG A 117 -1.19 -2.19 -19.56
N GLU A 118 -1.78 -1.34 -18.73
CA GLU A 118 -3.24 -1.30 -18.56
C GLU A 118 -3.87 -0.56 -19.75
N PRO A 119 -4.92 -1.11 -20.41
CA PRO A 119 -5.58 -0.50 -21.57
C PRO A 119 -6.18 0.90 -21.30
N GLU A 120 -6.48 1.21 -20.04
CA GLU A 120 -7.14 2.43 -19.56
C GLU A 120 -6.16 3.37 -18.81
N SER A 121 -4.86 3.36 -19.15
CA SER A 121 -3.90 4.23 -18.46
C SER A 121 -4.02 5.69 -18.93
N HIS A 122 -4.57 6.55 -18.09
CA HIS A 122 -4.51 8.01 -18.28
C HIS A 122 -3.11 8.56 -18.01
N TRP A 123 -2.75 9.66 -18.68
CA TRP A 123 -1.43 10.30 -18.55
C TRP A 123 -1.16 10.77 -17.12
N THR A 124 0.06 10.53 -16.63
CA THR A 124 0.51 10.90 -15.27
C THR A 124 0.32 12.40 -14.96
N SER A 125 0.38 13.26 -15.97
CA SER A 125 0.12 14.70 -15.84
C SER A 125 -1.30 15.03 -15.39
N GLN A 126 -2.30 14.24 -15.79
CA GLN A 126 -3.70 14.45 -15.41
C GLN A 126 -3.93 14.15 -13.91
N VAL A 127 -3.24 13.14 -13.38
CA VAL A 127 -3.31 12.78 -11.95
C VAL A 127 -2.58 13.81 -11.09
N VAL A 128 -1.44 14.33 -11.54
CA VAL A 128 -0.71 15.39 -10.82
C VAL A 128 -1.52 16.69 -10.78
N VAL A 129 -2.15 17.08 -11.89
CA VAL A 129 -3.03 18.27 -11.94
C VAL A 129 -4.25 18.08 -11.03
N GLN A 130 -4.83 16.88 -10.97
CA GLN A 130 -5.90 16.58 -10.02
C GLN A 130 -5.42 16.61 -8.56
N LEU A 131 -4.25 16.06 -8.25
CA LEU A 131 -3.73 16.02 -6.88
C LEU A 131 -3.35 17.41 -6.36
N VAL A 132 -2.72 18.23 -7.20
CA VAL A 132 -2.38 19.64 -6.90
C VAL A 132 -3.64 20.50 -6.83
N GLY A 133 -4.66 20.20 -7.65
CA GLY A 133 -5.94 20.91 -7.65
C GLY A 133 -6.83 20.65 -6.44
N VAL A 134 -6.63 19.54 -5.71
CA VAL A 134 -7.57 19.14 -4.64
C VAL A 134 -7.15 19.60 -3.24
N THR A 135 -5.85 19.80 -2.93
CA THR A 135 -5.48 19.88 -1.49
C THR A 135 -4.14 20.55 -1.19
N PRO A 136 -4.17 21.83 -0.75
CA PRO A 136 -3.90 22.08 0.68
C PRO A 136 -4.99 22.89 1.39
N PHE A 137 -5.71 23.79 0.70
CA PHE A 137 -6.67 24.70 1.34
C PHE A 137 -8.00 24.03 1.75
N ARG A 138 -8.38 22.89 1.15
CA ARG A 138 -9.66 22.23 1.43
C ARG A 138 -9.64 21.37 2.70
N ILE A 139 -8.48 20.81 3.06
CA ILE A 139 -8.29 20.04 4.30
C ILE A 139 -8.35 20.94 5.53
N LEU A 140 -7.85 22.17 5.47
CA LEU A 140 -7.92 23.12 6.58
C LEU A 140 -9.37 23.54 6.93
N ARG A 141 -10.32 23.38 5.99
CA ARG A 141 -11.72 23.80 6.17
C ARG A 141 -12.66 22.67 6.61
N PHE A 142 -12.21 21.41 6.72
CA PHE A 142 -13.08 20.26 6.97
C PHE A 142 -12.63 19.27 8.09
N PRO A 143 -12.26 19.71 9.30
CA PRO A 143 -12.15 18.78 10.44
C PRO A 143 -13.51 18.31 10.99
N LEU A 144 -14.64 18.95 10.62
CA LEU A 144 -15.95 18.69 11.23
C LEU A 144 -16.82 17.64 10.51
N GLY A 145 -16.40 17.13 9.34
CA GLY A 145 -17.18 16.18 8.55
C GLY A 145 -17.10 14.72 9.03
N LEU A 146 -15.98 14.33 9.66
CA LEU A 146 -15.76 12.95 10.12
C LEU A 146 -16.58 12.59 11.37
N TYR A 147 -17.00 13.57 12.18
CA TYR A 147 -17.81 13.29 13.37
C TYR A 147 -19.29 13.02 13.02
N ARG A 148 -19.75 13.44 11.84
CA ARG A 148 -21.16 13.25 11.44
C ARG A 148 -21.46 11.86 10.88
N SER A 149 -20.48 11.15 10.34
CA SER A 149 -20.67 9.80 9.78
C SER A 149 -20.78 8.70 10.84
N PHE A 150 -20.13 8.86 12.00
CA PHE A 150 -20.26 7.89 13.08
C PHE A 150 -21.61 7.96 13.80
N LEU A 151 -22.21 9.16 13.89
CA LEU A 151 -23.51 9.33 14.55
C LEU A 151 -24.68 8.81 13.70
N SER A 152 -24.57 8.84 12.36
CA SER A 152 -25.65 8.40 11.47
C SER A 152 -25.87 6.89 11.43
N ASP A 153 -24.81 6.09 11.64
CA ASP A 153 -24.91 4.63 11.61
C ASP A 153 -25.53 4.07 12.91
N GLU A 154 -25.27 4.72 14.04
CA GLU A 154 -25.81 4.33 15.36
C GLU A 154 -27.31 4.63 15.47
N ASP A 155 -27.75 5.77 14.93
CA ASP A 155 -29.17 6.12 14.83
C ASP A 155 -29.93 5.18 13.89
N GLN A 156 -29.35 4.79 12.75
CA GLN A 156 -29.98 3.85 11.80
C GLN A 156 -30.16 2.44 12.41
N ASP A 157 -29.15 1.92 13.11
CA ASP A 157 -29.22 0.59 13.71
C ASP A 157 -30.22 0.55 14.88
N SER A 158 -30.37 1.66 15.61
CA SER A 158 -31.38 1.81 16.68
C SER A 158 -32.82 1.77 16.13
N ASP A 159 -33.07 2.47 15.01
CA ASP A 159 -34.40 2.54 14.37
C ASP A 159 -34.78 1.20 13.71
N LEU A 160 -33.80 0.50 13.12
CA LEU A 160 -33.97 -0.86 12.59
C LEU A 160 -34.30 -1.87 13.70
N LYS A 161 -33.62 -1.80 14.85
CA LYS A 161 -33.92 -2.63 16.03
C LYS A 161 -35.32 -2.35 16.56
N ALA A 162 -35.74 -1.09 16.63
CA ALA A 162 -37.09 -0.70 17.05
C ALA A 162 -38.18 -1.25 16.11
N LYS A 163 -37.99 -1.13 14.79
CA LYS A 163 -38.91 -1.69 13.77
C LYS A 163 -39.02 -3.21 13.86
N ARG A 164 -37.89 -3.93 14.04
CA ARG A 164 -37.89 -5.39 14.23
C ARG A 164 -38.64 -5.82 15.49
N LYS A 165 -38.47 -5.09 16.61
CA LYS A 165 -39.17 -5.36 17.87
C LYS A 165 -40.68 -5.15 17.75
N ARG A 166 -41.14 -4.09 17.06
CA ARG A 166 -42.56 -3.86 16.75
C ARG A 166 -43.16 -4.98 15.89
N LYS A 167 -42.45 -5.39 14.83
CA LYS A 167 -42.90 -6.47 13.94
C LYS A 167 -43.08 -7.81 14.67
N ARG A 168 -42.13 -8.17 15.55
CA ARG A 168 -42.23 -9.39 16.39
C ARG A 168 -43.40 -9.36 17.38
N ARG A 169 -43.69 -8.20 17.97
CA ARG A 169 -44.86 -8.05 18.86
C ARG A 169 -46.17 -8.20 18.09
N ALA A 170 -46.28 -7.57 16.92
CA ALA A 170 -47.46 -7.70 16.07
C ALA A 170 -47.71 -9.15 15.60
N SER A 171 -46.66 -9.89 15.23
CA SER A 171 -46.80 -11.30 14.86
C SER A 171 -47.19 -12.20 16.03
N SER A 172 -46.68 -11.91 17.24
CA SER A 172 -47.05 -12.67 18.45
C SER A 172 -48.51 -12.46 18.85
N VAL A 173 -49.03 -11.24 18.72
CA VAL A 173 -50.45 -10.94 18.97
C VAL A 173 -51.34 -11.64 17.94
N LYS A 174 -50.97 -11.60 16.65
CA LYS A 174 -51.71 -12.26 15.58
C LYS A 174 -51.77 -13.79 15.75
N ASN A 175 -50.69 -14.41 16.22
CA ASN A 175 -50.68 -15.85 16.52
C ASN A 175 -51.59 -16.21 17.71
N LYS A 176 -51.61 -15.38 18.76
CA LYS A 176 -52.51 -15.60 19.91
C LYS A 176 -53.99 -15.44 19.53
N GLU A 177 -54.33 -14.49 18.66
CA GLU A 177 -55.68 -14.34 18.13
C GLU A 177 -56.11 -15.53 17.25
N SER A 178 -55.19 -16.13 16.49
CA SER A 178 -55.48 -17.33 15.71
C SER A 178 -55.68 -18.58 16.58
N GLU A 179 -54.93 -18.72 17.67
CA GLU A 179 -55.11 -19.82 18.65
C GLU A 179 -56.41 -19.67 19.45
N ALA A 180 -56.77 -18.43 19.84
CA ALA A 180 -58.04 -18.16 20.51
C ALA A 180 -59.25 -18.47 19.62
N LYS A 181 -59.18 -18.16 18.32
CA LYS A 181 -60.24 -18.49 17.34
C LYS A 181 -60.34 -19.99 17.00
N SER A 182 -59.27 -20.78 17.18
CA SER A 182 -59.33 -22.23 17.01
C SER A 182 -59.87 -22.95 18.24
N SER A 183 -59.70 -22.38 19.44
CA SER A 183 -60.24 -22.94 20.70
C SER A 183 -61.76 -22.76 20.85
N ASP A 184 -62.37 -21.82 20.13
CA ASP A 184 -63.82 -21.52 20.19
C ASP A 184 -64.63 -22.26 19.10
N ARG A 185 -63.97 -23.09 18.28
CA ARG A 185 -64.59 -23.94 17.24
C ARG A 185 -64.57 -25.43 17.60
N SER A 186 -64.79 -25.77 18.87
CA SER A 186 -65.22 -27.12 19.23
C SER A 186 -66.74 -27.12 19.43
N PRO A 187 -67.53 -27.63 18.47
CA PRO A 187 -68.95 -27.82 18.68
C PRO A 187 -69.20 -28.98 19.64
N LYS A 188 -70.35 -28.89 20.31
CA LYS A 188 -71.05 -29.98 20.99
C LYS A 188 -71.17 -31.23 20.11
#